data_AF-A0A8H5YM69-F1
#
_entry.id   AF-A0A8H5YM69-F1
#
_cell.length_a   1.000
_cell.length_b   1.000
_cell.length_c   1.000
_cell.angle_alpha   90.00
_cell.angle_beta   90.00
_cell.angle_gamma   90.00
#
_symmetry.space_group_name_H-M   'P 1'
#
loop_
_entity.id
_entity.type
_entity.pdbx_description
1 polymer ?
#
loop_
_entity_poly.entity_id
_entity_poly.type
_entity_poly.pdbx_seq_one_letter_code
_entity_poly.pdbx_strand_id
1 'polypeptide(L)'
;MRAISKIIGFVPYGHDDSLILTALPFVIAFNIFCQVLTSNGLGLDIWFVEEDNIRIFLILIFASELSYATSLALVKLSILAFFLRIFPDQRFRMIVRWTTIFILIMCPLYLALILAQRRPLDLFWNGWRDKNPRGVMLSGNLIGITHGAWNVALDIWMMVLPMTQLLKIGIKLKKKIGVMAMFGVGLFLTIPIQSG
;
A
#
# COMPACT_ATOMS: atom_id res chain seq x y z
N MET A 1 -14.77 -11.20 -2.54
CA MET A 1 -15.25 -12.62 -2.55
C MET A 1 -14.60 -13.53 -1.52
N ARG A 2 -13.28 -13.48 -1.25
CA ARG A 2 -12.63 -14.33 -0.21
C ARG A 2 -13.08 -14.06 1.24
N ALA A 3 -13.47 -12.83 1.57
CA ALA A 3 -13.97 -12.47 2.90
C ALA A 3 -15.35 -13.09 3.19
N ILE A 4 -16.26 -13.08 2.20
CA ILE A 4 -17.62 -13.62 2.31
C ILE A 4 -17.58 -15.15 2.44
N SER A 5 -16.69 -15.83 1.70
CA SER A 5 -16.54 -17.29 1.79
C SER A 5 -16.05 -17.80 3.15
N LYS A 6 -15.43 -16.94 3.97
CA LYS A 6 -14.94 -17.31 5.30
C LYS A 6 -15.94 -17.08 6.41
N ILE A 7 -16.83 -16.10 6.25
CA ILE A 7 -18.01 -15.93 7.11
C ILE A 7 -18.94 -17.15 7.00
N ILE A 8 -18.93 -17.86 5.86
CA ILE A 8 -19.76 -19.04 5.58
C ILE A 8 -19.06 -20.38 5.94
N GLY A 9 -17.82 -20.36 6.47
CA GLY A 9 -17.31 -21.46 7.31
C GLY A 9 -16.65 -22.67 6.64
N PHE A 10 -15.78 -22.51 5.62
CA PHE A 10 -15.09 -23.67 5.01
C PHE A 10 -13.55 -23.59 4.89
N VAL A 11 -12.88 -22.60 5.48
CA VAL A 11 -11.42 -22.47 5.34
C VAL A 11 -10.75 -22.09 6.67
N PRO A 12 -9.74 -22.84 7.15
CA PRO A 12 -9.06 -22.55 8.42
C PRO A 12 -8.37 -21.18 8.37
N TYR A 13 -8.60 -20.38 9.41
CA TYR A 13 -8.02 -19.06 9.64
C TYR A 13 -6.49 -19.14 9.57
N GLY A 14 -5.90 -18.60 8.51
CA GLY A 14 -4.46 -18.40 8.43
C GLY A 14 -4.10 -17.04 9.00
N HIS A 15 -2.87 -16.88 9.52
CA HIS A 15 -2.35 -15.57 9.94
C HIS A 15 -2.45 -14.50 8.83
N ASP A 16 -2.40 -14.93 7.57
CA ASP A 16 -2.66 -14.15 6.36
C ASP A 16 -4.04 -13.44 6.37
N ASP A 17 -5.09 -14.11 6.83
CA ASP A 17 -6.45 -13.55 6.84
C ASP A 17 -6.62 -12.43 7.86
N SER A 18 -5.90 -12.51 8.98
CA SER A 18 -5.88 -11.45 9.99
C SER A 18 -5.18 -10.20 9.47
N LEU A 19 -4.12 -10.36 8.67
CA LEU A 19 -3.41 -9.24 8.02
C LEU A 19 -4.29 -8.52 6.98
N ILE A 20 -5.07 -9.26 6.20
CA ILE A 20 -6.03 -8.65 5.26
C ILE A 20 -7.15 -7.93 6.02
N LEU A 21 -7.69 -8.57 7.07
CA LEU A 21 -8.78 -7.98 7.85
C LEU A 21 -8.34 -6.69 8.56
N THR A 22 -7.09 -6.63 9.00
CA THR A 22 -6.49 -5.42 9.58
C THR A 22 -6.14 -4.37 8.52
N ALA A 23 -5.85 -4.75 7.27
CA ALA A 23 -5.60 -3.80 6.18
C ALA A 23 -6.88 -3.07 5.72
N LEU A 24 -8.03 -3.75 5.72
CA LEU A 24 -9.32 -3.21 5.27
C LEU A 24 -9.70 -1.84 5.84
N PRO A 25 -9.66 -1.60 7.17
CA PRO A 25 -9.99 -0.29 7.72
C PRO A 25 -9.08 0.83 7.22
N PHE A 26 -7.78 0.57 7.01
CA PHE A 26 -6.85 1.57 6.47
C PHE A 26 -7.16 1.90 5.01
N VAL A 27 -7.51 0.90 4.20
CA VAL A 27 -7.93 1.12 2.80
C VAL A 27 -9.23 1.93 2.75
N ILE A 28 -10.21 1.61 3.59
CA ILE A 28 -11.48 2.34 3.65
C ILE A 28 -11.23 3.79 4.09
N ALA A 29 -10.44 4.00 5.16
CA ALA A 29 -10.08 5.33 5.64
C ALA A 29 -9.38 6.14 4.55
N PHE A 30 -8.41 5.55 3.84
CA PHE A 30 -7.72 6.20 2.71
C PHE A 30 -8.70 6.64 1.62
N ASN A 31 -9.63 5.78 1.21
CA ASN A 31 -10.63 6.13 0.19
C ASN A 31 -11.54 7.28 0.65
N ILE A 32 -11.99 7.25 1.90
CA ILE A 32 -12.81 8.32 2.48
C ILE A 32 -12.02 9.64 2.46
N PHE A 33 -10.76 9.62 2.91
CA PHE A 33 -9.93 10.82 2.88
C PHE A 33 -9.75 11.34 1.46
N CYS A 34 -9.41 10.50 0.49
CA CYS A 34 -9.28 10.90 -0.91
C CYS A 34 -10.57 11.50 -1.47
N GLN A 35 -11.74 10.93 -1.14
CA GLN A 35 -13.01 11.45 -1.62
C GLN A 35 -13.32 12.83 -1.03
N VAL A 36 -13.06 13.03 0.27
CA VAL A 36 -13.19 14.34 0.92
C VAL A 36 -12.21 15.34 0.33
N LEU A 37 -10.95 14.95 0.13
CA LEU A 37 -9.92 15.77 -0.49
C LEU A 37 -10.30 16.20 -1.91
N THR A 38 -10.79 15.26 -2.73
CA THR A 38 -11.23 15.54 -4.11
C THR A 38 -12.42 16.50 -4.12
N SER A 39 -13.38 16.33 -3.20
CA SER A 39 -14.50 17.27 -3.06
C SER A 39 -14.07 18.68 -2.60
N ASN A 40 -12.92 18.80 -1.94
CA ASN A 40 -12.32 20.06 -1.51
C ASN A 40 -11.27 20.60 -2.52
N GLY A 41 -11.28 20.10 -3.76
CA GLY A 41 -10.46 20.66 -4.85
C GLY A 41 -9.07 20.05 -5.02
N LEU A 42 -8.82 18.83 -4.52
CA LEU A 42 -7.55 18.12 -4.78
C LEU A 42 -7.34 17.94 -6.31
N GLY A 43 -6.32 18.61 -6.84
CA GLY A 43 -6.00 18.65 -8.28
C GLY A 43 -6.23 20.00 -8.97
N LEU A 44 -6.83 20.98 -8.28
CA LEU A 44 -6.92 22.38 -8.72
C LEU A 44 -5.71 23.17 -8.22
N ASP A 45 -5.34 24.25 -8.94
CA ASP A 45 -4.27 25.15 -8.50
C ASP A 45 -4.58 25.71 -7.11
N ILE A 46 -3.53 25.87 -6.29
CA ILE A 46 -3.61 26.24 -4.86
C ILE A 46 -4.40 27.54 -4.60
N TRP A 47 -4.57 28.36 -5.64
CA TRP A 47 -5.30 29.63 -5.64
C TRP A 47 -6.83 29.49 -5.63
N PHE A 48 -7.37 28.31 -5.92
CA PHE A 48 -8.81 28.03 -5.90
C PHE A 48 -9.29 27.34 -4.61
N VAL A 49 -8.37 27.04 -3.70
CA VAL A 49 -8.67 26.43 -2.40
C VAL A 49 -8.93 27.56 -1.40
N GLU A 50 -10.10 27.53 -0.75
CA GLU A 50 -10.49 28.50 0.26
C GLU A 50 -9.49 28.48 1.44
N GLU A 51 -8.89 29.65 1.75
CA GLU A 51 -7.76 29.77 2.69
C GLU A 51 -8.09 29.24 4.10
N ASP A 52 -9.36 29.33 4.52
CA ASP A 52 -9.82 28.92 5.85
C ASP A 52 -9.76 27.40 6.09
N ASN A 53 -9.65 26.58 5.03
CA ASN A 53 -9.61 25.12 5.12
C ASN A 53 -8.25 24.48 4.83
N ILE A 54 -7.21 25.27 4.56
CA ILE A 54 -5.85 24.77 4.23
C ILE A 54 -5.32 23.85 5.34
N ARG A 55 -5.59 24.18 6.62
CA ARG A 55 -5.16 23.37 7.75
C ARG A 55 -5.78 21.96 7.73
N ILE A 56 -7.10 21.87 7.51
CA ILE A 56 -7.82 20.59 7.46
C ILE A 56 -7.36 19.80 6.24
N PHE A 57 -7.17 20.46 5.10
CA PHE A 57 -6.65 19.86 3.89
C PHE A 57 -5.28 19.20 4.11
N LEU A 58 -4.33 19.90 4.75
CA LEU A 58 -3.01 19.36 5.07
C LEU A 58 -3.09 18.17 6.02
N ILE A 59 -3.93 18.23 7.05
CA ILE A 59 -4.14 17.11 7.99
C ILE A 59 -4.71 15.88 7.26
N LEU A 60 -5.66 16.08 6.35
CA LEU A 60 -6.24 14.99 5.56
C LEU A 60 -5.22 14.37 4.60
N ILE A 61 -4.38 15.18 3.94
CA ILE A 61 -3.28 14.65 3.11
C ILE A 61 -2.36 13.78 3.97
N PHE A 62 -1.92 14.29 5.11
CA PHE A 62 -1.03 13.56 6.00
C PHE A 62 -1.64 12.23 6.49
N ALA A 63 -2.91 12.26 6.92
CA ALA A 63 -3.63 11.06 7.34
C ALA A 63 -3.81 10.06 6.19
N SER A 64 -4.03 10.55 4.96
CA SER A 64 -4.14 9.72 3.77
C SER A 64 -2.81 9.02 3.43
N GLU A 65 -1.67 9.72 3.52
CA GLU A 65 -0.35 9.13 3.25
C GLU A 65 -0.02 8.01 4.24
N LEU A 66 -0.26 8.23 5.53
CA LEU A 66 -0.08 7.23 6.60
C LEU A 66 -0.96 6.00 6.37
N SER A 67 -2.24 6.22 6.09
CA SER A 67 -3.21 5.14 5.85
C SER A 67 -2.82 4.34 4.61
N TYR A 68 -2.43 5.02 3.54
CA TYR A 68 -1.99 4.42 2.28
C TYR A 68 -0.75 3.55 2.46
N ALA A 69 0.33 4.10 3.04
CA ALA A 69 1.58 3.37 3.24
C ALA A 69 1.38 2.11 4.11
N THR A 70 0.61 2.23 5.19
CA THR A 70 0.27 1.10 6.07
C THR A 70 -0.54 0.04 5.33
N SER A 71 -1.54 0.45 4.56
CA SER A 71 -2.39 -0.46 3.80
C SER A 71 -1.59 -1.28 2.76
N LEU A 72 -0.70 -0.63 2.01
CA LEU A 72 0.17 -1.28 1.03
C LEU A 72 1.07 -2.31 1.68
N ALA A 73 1.71 -1.97 2.81
CA ALA A 73 2.58 -2.88 3.53
C ALA A 73 1.81 -4.12 4.01
N LEU A 74 0.63 -3.94 4.61
CA LEU A 74 -0.19 -5.05 5.10
C LEU A 74 -0.67 -5.97 3.97
N VAL A 75 -1.09 -5.41 2.83
CA VAL A 75 -1.49 -6.21 1.65
C VAL A 75 -0.30 -7.04 1.13
N LYS A 76 0.89 -6.44 1.00
CA LYS A 76 2.08 -7.18 0.55
C LYS A 76 2.48 -8.28 1.56
N LEU A 77 2.41 -8.00 2.86
CA LEU A 77 2.70 -8.99 3.90
C LEU A 77 1.72 -10.17 3.86
N SER A 78 0.43 -9.92 3.64
CA SER A 78 -0.57 -10.96 3.41
C SER A 78 -0.20 -11.86 2.22
N ILE A 79 0.13 -11.27 1.07
CA ILE A 79 0.52 -12.04 -0.13
C ILE A 79 1.79 -12.88 0.13
N LEU A 80 2.79 -12.33 0.82
CA LEU A 80 3.99 -13.09 1.17
C LEU A 80 3.69 -14.23 2.16
N ALA A 81 2.79 -14.01 3.12
CA ALA A 81 2.33 -15.07 4.03
C ALA A 81 1.59 -16.19 3.26
N PHE A 82 0.78 -15.83 2.27
CA PHE A 82 0.14 -16.77 1.34
C PHE A 82 1.18 -17.62 0.60
N PHE A 83 2.26 -17.00 0.11
CA PHE A 83 3.35 -17.69 -0.56
C PHE A 83 4.06 -18.70 0.35
N LEU A 84 4.33 -18.36 1.60
CA LEU A 84 4.94 -19.28 2.57
C LEU A 84 4.05 -20.49 2.88
N ARG A 85 2.72 -20.33 2.78
CA ARG A 85 1.75 -21.41 3.02
C ARG A 85 1.64 -22.37 1.83
N ILE A 86 1.71 -21.85 0.60
CA ILE A 86 1.50 -22.66 -0.61
C ILE A 86 2.76 -23.41 -1.03
N PHE A 87 3.92 -22.75 -0.98
CA PHE A 87 5.14 -23.29 -1.56
C PHE A 87 6.01 -23.95 -0.47
N PRO A 88 6.28 -25.27 -0.56
CA PRO A 88 7.09 -25.97 0.43
C PRO A 88 8.60 -25.82 0.21
N ASP A 89 9.05 -25.23 -0.92
CA ASP A 89 10.48 -25.11 -1.25
C ASP A 89 11.24 -24.24 -0.23
N GLN A 90 12.31 -24.78 0.34
CA GLN A 90 13.02 -24.14 1.44
C GLN A 90 13.79 -22.89 1.00
N ARG A 91 14.38 -22.91 -0.21
CA ARG A 91 15.10 -21.76 -0.76
C ARG A 91 14.12 -20.61 -1.05
N PHE A 92 12.96 -20.93 -1.63
CA PHE A 92 11.88 -19.98 -1.82
C PHE A 92 11.38 -19.36 -0.52
N ARG A 93 11.10 -20.20 0.50
CA ARG A 93 10.65 -19.71 1.80
C ARG A 93 11.67 -18.78 2.45
N MET A 94 12.96 -19.02 2.27
CA MET A 94 14.01 -18.12 2.75
C MET A 94 13.94 -16.76 2.05
N ILE A 95 13.84 -16.72 0.72
CA ILE A 95 13.71 -15.47 -0.05
C ILE A 95 12.46 -14.68 0.34
N VAL A 96 11.32 -15.37 0.48
CA VAL A 96 10.06 -14.74 0.90
C VAL A 96 10.19 -14.16 2.30
N ARG A 97 10.78 -14.88 3.27
CA ARG A 97 11.04 -14.36 4.63
C ARG A 97 11.93 -13.13 4.63
N TRP A 98 13.00 -13.11 3.84
CA TRP A 98 13.85 -11.93 3.69
C TRP A 98 13.06 -10.74 3.13
N THR A 99 12.21 -10.99 2.13
CA THR A 99 11.32 -9.95 1.57
C THR A 99 10.33 -9.44 2.63
N THR A 100 9.77 -10.31 3.47
CA THR A 100 8.89 -9.95 4.58
C THR A 100 9.61 -9.06 5.61
N ILE A 101 10.79 -9.46 6.06
CA ILE A 101 11.61 -8.69 7.02
C ILE A 101 11.92 -7.31 6.43
N PHE A 102 12.29 -7.29 5.16
CA PHE A 102 12.60 -6.06 4.46
C PHE A 102 11.42 -5.07 4.44
N ILE A 103 10.20 -5.55 4.16
CA ILE A 103 8.98 -4.71 4.24
C ILE A 103 8.71 -4.23 5.67
N LEU A 104 8.89 -5.11 6.66
CA LEU A 104 8.70 -4.77 8.09
C LEU A 104 9.68 -3.71 8.60
N ILE A 105 10.85 -3.56 7.97
CA ILE A 105 11.82 -2.52 8.31
C ILE A 105 11.53 -1.23 7.52
N MET A 106 11.24 -1.35 6.23
CA MET A 106 11.05 -0.18 5.36
C MET A 106 9.76 0.59 5.68
N CYS A 107 8.68 -0.11 6.03
CA CYS A 107 7.42 0.53 6.40
C CYS A 107 7.57 1.52 7.57
N PRO A 108 8.03 1.12 8.77
CA PRO A 108 8.19 2.05 9.88
C PRO A 108 9.24 3.14 9.62
N LEU A 109 10.29 2.83 8.86
CA LEU A 109 11.27 3.84 8.44
C LEU A 109 10.61 4.93 7.60
N TYR A 110 9.75 4.55 6.64
CA TYR A 110 9.02 5.49 5.82
C TYR A 110 8.00 6.30 6.62
N LEU A 111 7.27 5.66 7.54
CA LEU A 111 6.38 6.37 8.46
C LEU A 111 7.14 7.39 9.33
N ALA A 112 8.32 7.04 9.80
CA ALA A 112 9.19 7.96 10.54
C ALA A 112 9.65 9.14 9.66
N LEU A 113 9.93 8.91 8.37
CA LEU A 113 10.26 9.98 7.42
C LEU A 113 9.08 10.91 7.17
N ILE A 114 7.86 10.37 7.02
CA ILE A 114 6.62 11.17 6.92
C ILE A 114 6.46 12.04 8.17
N LEU A 115 6.60 11.47 9.37
CA LEU A 115 6.52 12.20 10.64
C LEU A 115 7.65 13.24 10.81
N ALA A 116 8.79 13.03 10.16
CA ALA A 116 9.95 13.93 10.20
C ALA A 116 9.97 14.96 9.05
N GLN A 117 8.97 14.96 8.15
CA GLN A 117 8.91 15.89 7.00
C GLN A 117 9.05 17.36 7.42
N ARG A 118 8.46 17.74 8.57
CA ARG A 118 8.67 19.05 9.18
C ARG A 118 8.87 18.92 10.69
N ARG A 119 9.85 19.65 11.23
CA ARG A 119 10.12 19.73 12.66
C ARG A 119 10.10 21.19 13.14
N PRO A 120 9.32 21.52 14.19
CA PRO A 120 8.22 20.74 14.78
C PRO A 120 7.10 20.38 13.79
N LEU A 121 6.40 19.28 14.08
CA LEU A 121 5.28 18.76 13.26
C LEU A 121 4.17 19.83 13.10
N ASP A 122 4.08 20.76 14.06
CA ASP A 122 3.18 21.93 14.02
C ASP A 122 3.37 22.84 12.79
N LEU A 123 4.59 22.89 12.24
CA LEU A 123 4.89 23.62 11.01
C LEU A 123 4.36 22.93 9.75
N PHE A 124 3.92 21.68 9.83
CA PHE A 124 3.29 21.00 8.70
C PHE A 124 1.94 21.63 8.36
N TRP A 125 1.10 21.87 9.38
CA TRP A 125 -0.25 22.43 9.20
C TRP A 125 -0.35 23.93 9.41
N ASN A 126 0.54 24.55 10.20
CA ASN A 126 0.55 26.00 10.44
C ASN A 126 1.61 26.76 9.63
N GLY A 127 2.61 26.06 9.07
CA GLY A 127 3.77 26.69 8.44
C GLY A 127 3.50 27.33 7.07
N TRP A 128 2.29 27.23 6.53
CA TRP A 128 1.86 27.98 5.34
C TRP A 128 1.63 29.47 5.64
N ARG A 129 1.42 29.83 6.92
CA ARG A 129 1.16 31.20 7.38
C ARG A 129 2.43 32.07 7.44
N ASP A 130 3.60 31.44 7.52
CA ASP A 130 4.89 32.11 7.58
C ASP A 130 5.61 32.04 6.23
N LYS A 131 6.16 33.17 5.78
CA LYS A 131 6.92 33.27 4.52
C LYS A 131 8.30 32.60 4.59
N ASN A 132 8.86 32.43 5.80
CA ASN A 132 10.13 31.75 6.10
C ASN A 132 10.03 30.95 7.41
N PRO A 133 9.33 29.80 7.41
CA PRO A 133 9.23 28.95 8.59
C PRO A 133 10.62 28.42 9.00
N ARG A 134 11.05 28.68 10.24
CA ARG A 134 12.30 28.13 10.79
C ARG A 134 12.09 26.65 11.13
N GLY A 135 12.71 25.75 10.38
CA GLY A 135 12.67 24.30 10.64
C GLY A 135 13.35 23.49 9.53
N VAL A 136 13.64 22.22 9.80
CA VAL A 136 14.09 21.29 8.76
C VAL A 136 12.88 20.90 7.93
N MET A 137 12.96 21.16 6.62
CA MET A 137 11.95 20.76 5.64
C MET A 137 12.51 19.64 4.77
N LEU A 138 11.91 18.47 4.89
CA LEU A 138 12.13 17.38 3.95
C LEU A 138 11.10 17.51 2.82
N SER A 139 11.53 17.36 1.57
CA SER A 139 10.64 17.50 0.41
C SER A 139 9.65 16.34 0.35
N GLY A 140 8.38 16.60 0.69
CA GLY A 140 7.29 15.61 0.64
C GLY A 140 7.18 14.88 -0.70
N ASN A 141 7.28 15.62 -1.81
CA ASN A 141 7.26 15.03 -3.16
C ASN A 141 8.35 13.98 -3.36
N LEU A 142 9.58 14.22 -2.88
CA LEU A 142 10.69 13.28 -3.07
C LEU A 142 10.47 12.01 -2.25
N ILE A 143 9.93 12.16 -1.03
CA ILE A 143 9.55 11.05 -0.15
C ILE A 143 8.45 10.22 -0.80
N GLY A 144 7.41 10.87 -1.34
CA GLY A 144 6.33 10.21 -2.06
C GLY A 144 6.80 9.47 -3.31
N ILE A 145 7.62 10.10 -4.15
CA ILE A 145 8.16 9.49 -5.39
C ILE A 145 9.03 8.28 -5.06
N THR A 146 9.94 8.39 -4.08
CA THR A 146 10.82 7.28 -3.69
C THR A 146 10.03 6.11 -3.12
N HIS A 147 9.01 6.37 -2.30
CA HIS A 147 8.12 5.34 -1.80
C HIS A 147 7.29 4.68 -2.90
N GLY A 148 6.74 5.46 -3.83
CA GLY A 148 6.00 4.95 -4.97
C GLY A 148 6.89 4.03 -5.83
N ALA A 149 8.08 4.49 -6.19
CA ALA A 149 9.04 3.70 -6.97
C ALA A 149 9.39 2.38 -6.28
N TRP A 150 9.64 2.42 -4.96
CA TRP A 150 9.97 1.24 -4.19
C TRP A 150 8.81 0.23 -4.09
N ASN A 151 7.59 0.73 -3.89
CA ASN A 151 6.40 -0.12 -3.84
C ASN A 151 6.15 -0.82 -5.18
N VAL A 152 6.28 -0.10 -6.30
CA VAL A 152 6.14 -0.69 -7.65
C VAL A 152 7.23 -1.73 -7.91
N ALA A 153 8.47 -1.46 -7.53
CA ALA A 153 9.57 -2.43 -7.65
C ALA A 153 9.27 -3.71 -6.85
N LEU A 154 8.74 -3.58 -5.64
CA LEU A 154 8.29 -4.71 -4.83
C LEU A 154 7.13 -5.49 -5.47
N ASP A 155 6.19 -4.81 -6.14
CA ASP A 155 5.11 -5.50 -6.85
C ASP A 155 5.63 -6.36 -7.99
N ILE A 156 6.55 -5.81 -8.80
CA ILE A 156 7.22 -6.57 -9.87
C ILE A 156 7.99 -7.75 -9.30
N TRP A 157 8.77 -7.54 -8.23
CA TRP A 157 9.51 -8.61 -7.55
C TRP A 157 8.57 -9.72 -7.05
N MET A 158 7.46 -9.36 -6.42
CA MET A 158 6.48 -10.30 -5.91
C MET A 158 5.74 -11.07 -7.01
N MET A 159 5.61 -10.51 -8.21
CA MET A 159 5.12 -11.23 -9.39
C MET A 159 6.14 -12.24 -9.93
N VAL A 160 7.44 -11.91 -9.88
CA VAL A 160 8.53 -12.80 -10.34
C VAL A 160 8.69 -14.02 -9.43
N LEU A 161 8.55 -13.83 -8.11
CA LEU A 161 8.69 -14.91 -7.11
C LEU A 161 7.94 -16.21 -7.47
N PRO A 162 6.61 -16.23 -7.66
CA PRO A 162 5.87 -17.45 -8.01
C PRO A 162 6.25 -17.98 -9.40
N MET A 163 6.65 -17.13 -10.34
CA MET A 163 7.11 -17.57 -11.67
C MET A 163 8.37 -18.44 -11.56
N THR A 164 9.32 -18.11 -10.69
CA THR A 164 10.53 -18.92 -10.49
C THR A 164 10.22 -20.33 -9.97
N GLN A 165 9.17 -20.47 -9.15
CA GLN A 165 8.72 -21.77 -8.63
C GLN A 165 7.96 -22.57 -9.70
N LEU A 166 7.12 -21.89 -10.49
CA LEU A 166 6.35 -22.50 -11.60
C LEU A 166 7.23 -23.02 -12.74
N LEU A 167 8.47 -22.54 -12.87
CA LEU A 167 9.43 -23.05 -13.85
C LEU A 167 10.17 -24.30 -13.35
N LYS A 168 10.34 -24.44 -12.03
CA LYS A 168 11.07 -25.57 -11.42
C LYS A 168 10.21 -26.80 -11.21
N ILE A 169 8.93 -26.61 -10.93
CA ILE A 169 8.01 -27.71 -10.69
C ILE A 169 7.33 -28.01 -12.03
N GLY A 170 7.52 -29.22 -12.56
CA GLY A 170 6.87 -29.72 -13.80
C GLY A 170 5.35 -29.88 -13.66
N ILE A 171 4.66 -28.84 -13.21
CA ILE A 171 3.22 -28.82 -12.99
C ILE A 171 2.50 -28.66 -14.33
N LYS A 172 1.49 -29.49 -14.57
CA LYS A 172 0.59 -29.38 -15.73
C LYS A 172 0.03 -27.95 -15.85
N LEU A 173 0.06 -27.41 -17.08
CA LEU A 173 -0.28 -26.02 -17.45
C LEU A 173 -1.58 -25.48 -16.79
N LYS A 174 -2.58 -26.34 -16.54
CA LYS A 174 -3.85 -25.97 -15.90
C LYS A 174 -3.71 -25.39 -14.48
N LYS A 175 -2.81 -25.93 -13.64
CA LYS A 175 -2.57 -25.38 -12.29
C LYS A 175 -1.71 -24.10 -12.34
N LYS A 176 -0.80 -24.01 -13.33
CA LYS A 176 0.01 -22.80 -13.61
C LYS A 176 -0.90 -21.63 -14.01
N ILE A 177 -1.90 -21.86 -14.86
CA ILE A 177 -2.90 -20.86 -15.23
C ILE A 177 -3.78 -20.47 -14.04
N GLY A 178 -4.19 -21.40 -13.17
CA GLY A 178 -4.97 -21.07 -11.97
C GLY A 178 -4.25 -20.13 -11.01
N VAL A 179 -2.95 -20.34 -10.78
CA VAL A 179 -2.13 -19.42 -9.97
C VAL A 179 -1.93 -18.08 -10.69
N MET A 180 -1.61 -18.07 -11.99
CA MET A 180 -1.49 -16.82 -12.75
C MET A 180 -2.79 -16.03 -12.83
N ALA A 181 -3.94 -16.70 -12.93
CA ALA A 181 -5.26 -16.07 -12.91
C ALA A 181 -5.55 -15.45 -11.53
N MET A 182 -5.15 -16.09 -10.42
CA MET A 182 -5.29 -15.48 -9.09
C MET A 182 -4.46 -14.19 -8.95
N PHE A 183 -3.28 -14.11 -9.56
CA PHE A 183 -2.46 -12.88 -9.59
C PHE A 183 -2.97 -11.85 -10.61
N GLY A 184 -3.47 -12.30 -11.77
CA GLY A 184 -3.93 -11.44 -12.86
C GLY A 184 -5.31 -10.82 -12.65
N VAL A 185 -6.23 -11.49 -11.92
CA VAL A 185 -7.56 -10.94 -11.61
C VAL A 185 -7.47 -9.65 -10.77
N GLY A 186 -6.39 -9.48 -9.98
CA GLY A 186 -6.12 -8.23 -9.27
C GLY A 186 -5.87 -7.05 -10.21
N LEU A 187 -5.18 -7.27 -11.35
CA LEU A 187 -4.93 -6.25 -12.37
C LEU A 187 -6.16 -5.99 -13.25
N PHE A 188 -6.92 -7.03 -13.57
CA PHE A 188 -8.10 -6.93 -14.45
C PHE A 188 -9.26 -6.15 -13.83
N LEU A 189 -9.38 -6.16 -12.49
CA LEU A 189 -10.39 -5.38 -11.77
C LEU A 189 -10.03 -3.89 -11.63
N THR A 190 -8.79 -3.50 -11.92
CA THR A 190 -8.31 -2.10 -11.85
C THR A 190 -8.43 -1.36 -13.18
N ILE A 191 -8.66 -2.06 -14.29
CA ILE A 191 -8.96 -1.41 -15.58
C ILE A 191 -10.44 -1.04 -15.54
N PRO A 192 -10.83 0.25 -15.42
CA PRO A 192 -12.21 0.63 -15.63
C PRO A 192 -12.55 0.25 -17.07
N ILE A 193 -13.49 -0.69 -17.21
CA ILE A 193 -14.12 -0.99 -18.48
C ILE A 193 -14.91 0.28 -18.80
N GLN A 194 -14.30 1.15 -19.60
CA GLN A 194 -14.93 2.31 -20.16
C GLN A 194 -15.94 1.76 -21.18
N SER A 195 -17.15 1.46 -20.71
CA SER A 195 -18.28 1.12 -21.56
C SER A 195 -18.65 2.39 -22.34
N GLY A 196 -18.40 2.35 -23.65
CA GLY A 196 -18.89 3.34 -24.60
C GLY A 196 -20.40 3.28 -24.78
#